data_AF-A0A938IGU0-F1
#
_entry.id   AF-A0A938IGU0-F1
#
_cell.length_a   1.000
_cell.length_b   1.000
_cell.length_c   1.000
_cell.angle_alpha   90.00
_cell.angle_beta   90.00
_cell.angle_gamma   90.00
#
_symmetry.space_group_name_H-M   'P 1'
#
loop_
_entity.id
_entity.type
_entity.pdbx_description
1 polymer ?
#
loop_
_entity_poly.entity_id
_entity_poly.type
_entity_poly.pdbx_seq_one_letter_code
_entity_poly.pdbx_strand_id
1 'polypeptide(L)'
;MSGRIEGKVIAFGETGDLITDISAPRLQYAPRDERIRIRCDEHETVGMFLEANSEPEATYMAVLDDRGVLRLRIVGMSARELLGIRLGETVVVEW
;
A
#
# COMPACT_ATOMS: atom_id res chain seq x y z
N MET A 1 -16.85 12.73 1.86
CA MET A 1 -15.80 13.46 2.58
C MET A 1 -14.50 13.07 1.92
N SER A 2 -13.77 14.04 1.40
CA SER A 2 -12.44 13.77 0.85
C SER A 2 -11.42 13.70 1.99
N GLY A 3 -10.57 12.69 1.97
CA GLY A 3 -9.49 12.47 2.93
C GLY A 3 -8.16 12.29 2.22
N ARG A 4 -7.07 12.72 2.88
CA ARG A 4 -5.71 12.58 2.37
C ARG A 4 -4.75 12.29 3.50
N ILE A 5 -3.93 11.26 3.35
CA ILE A 5 -2.86 10.89 4.27
C ILE A 5 -1.57 10.78 3.47
N GLU A 6 -0.52 11.41 3.98
CA GLU A 6 0.83 11.23 3.48
C GLU A 6 1.66 10.45 4.49
N GLY A 7 2.47 9.54 3.98
CA GLY A 7 3.45 8.76 4.70
C GLY A 7 4.62 8.44 3.80
N LYS A 8 5.41 7.45 4.20
CA LYS A 8 6.59 7.02 3.44
C LYS A 8 6.88 5.53 3.61
N VAL A 9 7.63 4.98 2.67
CA VAL A 9 8.20 3.64 2.79
C VAL A 9 9.32 3.67 3.83
N ILE A 10 9.19 2.87 4.89
CA ILE A 10 10.15 2.81 6.01
C ILE A 10 10.95 1.51 6.04
N ALA A 11 10.45 0.46 5.41
CA ALA A 11 11.12 -0.83 5.33
C ALA A 11 10.65 -1.62 4.10
N PHE A 12 11.35 -2.71 3.80
CA PHE A 12 10.93 -3.70 2.82
C PHE A 12 10.66 -5.03 3.51
N GLY A 13 9.57 -5.69 3.11
CA GLY A 13 9.28 -7.06 3.53
C GLY A 13 10.21 -8.07 2.87
N GLU A 14 10.26 -9.28 3.41
CA GLU A 14 11.13 -10.36 2.91
C GLU A 14 10.86 -10.73 1.44
N THR A 15 9.60 -10.59 1.00
CA THR A 15 9.15 -10.87 -0.37
C THR A 15 9.27 -9.66 -1.30
N GLY A 16 9.77 -8.52 -0.82
CA GLY A 16 9.86 -7.28 -1.59
C GLY A 16 8.64 -6.36 -1.47
N ASP A 17 7.75 -6.60 -0.50
CA ASP A 17 6.66 -5.68 -0.15
C ASP A 17 7.21 -4.35 0.37
N LEU A 18 6.52 -3.25 0.13
CA LEU A 18 6.85 -1.93 0.67
C LEU A 18 6.10 -1.74 1.99
N ILE A 19 6.81 -1.60 3.10
CA ILE A 19 6.23 -1.35 4.43
C ILE A 19 6.23 0.15 4.68
N THR A 20 5.07 0.73 4.97
CA THR A 20 4.91 2.17 5.16
C THR A 20 4.79 2.56 6.64
N ASP A 21 4.91 3.85 6.96
CA ASP A 21 4.59 4.41 8.29
C ASP A 21 3.11 4.76 8.49
N ILE A 22 2.24 4.34 7.56
CA ILE A 22 0.80 4.57 7.63
C ILE A 22 0.16 3.41 8.39
N SER A 23 -0.41 3.71 9.55
CA SER A 23 -1.07 2.73 10.42
C SER A 23 -2.60 2.80 10.35
N ALA A 24 -3.26 1.73 10.76
CA ALA A 24 -4.71 1.58 10.79
C ALA A 24 -5.43 2.71 11.55
N PRO A 25 -4.92 3.23 12.68
CA PRO A 25 -5.51 4.39 13.34
C PRO A 25 -5.55 5.65 12.46
N ARG A 26 -4.54 5.86 11.60
CA ARG A 26 -4.55 6.98 10.63
C ARG A 26 -5.61 6.75 9.56
N LEU A 27 -5.87 5.50 9.19
CA LEU A 27 -6.83 5.07 8.16
C LEU A 27 -8.23 4.75 8.71
N GLN A 28 -8.54 5.08 9.96
CA GLN A 28 -9.80 4.66 10.61
C GLN A 28 -11.07 5.18 9.90
N TYR A 29 -10.96 6.29 9.17
CA TYR A 29 -12.06 6.90 8.41
C TYR A 29 -11.94 6.66 6.89
N ALA A 30 -10.88 5.97 6.45
CA ALA A 30 -10.69 5.67 5.04
C ALA A 30 -11.62 4.52 4.61
N PRO A 31 -12.28 4.63 3.44
CA PRO A 31 -13.04 3.53 2.88
C PRO A 31 -12.10 2.36 2.55
N ARG A 32 -12.67 1.16 2.47
CA ARG A 32 -11.95 -0.09 2.16
C ARG A 32 -12.21 -0.61 0.75
N ASP A 33 -12.92 0.18 -0.05
CA ASP A 33 -13.35 -0.15 -1.41
C ASP A 33 -12.62 0.71 -2.44
N GLU A 34 -13.02 0.60 -3.71
CA GLU A 34 -12.39 1.28 -4.84
C GLU A 34 -12.42 2.82 -4.80
N ARG A 35 -13.02 3.42 -3.77
CA ARG A 35 -12.95 4.87 -3.56
C ARG A 35 -11.59 5.33 -3.04
N ILE A 36 -10.80 4.43 -2.43
CA ILE A 36 -9.46 4.76 -1.96
C ILE A 36 -8.43 4.56 -3.08
N ARG A 37 -7.58 5.56 -3.28
CA ARG A 37 -6.39 5.50 -4.14
C ARG A 37 -5.16 5.54 -3.25
N ILE A 38 -4.21 4.66 -3.52
CA ILE A 38 -2.92 4.66 -2.86
C ILE A 38 -1.84 4.82 -3.93
N ARG A 39 -1.01 5.84 -3.75
CA ARG A 39 0.09 6.17 -4.65
C ARG A 39 1.41 6.05 -3.92
N CYS A 40 2.39 5.45 -4.57
CA CYS A 40 3.78 5.42 -4.12
C CYS A 40 4.65 5.80 -5.31
N ASP A 41 5.30 6.96 -5.23
CA ASP A 41 5.98 7.57 -6.38
C ASP A 41 5.01 7.74 -7.58
N GLU A 42 5.35 7.20 -8.76
CA GLU A 42 4.52 7.22 -9.97
C GLU A 42 3.47 6.09 -10.03
N HIS A 43 3.51 5.15 -9.08
CA HIS A 43 2.67 3.95 -9.12
C HIS A 43 1.41 4.11 -8.29
N GLU A 44 0.25 3.75 -8.86
CA GLU A 44 -1.07 3.86 -8.22
C GLU A 44 -1.75 2.49 -8.13
N THR A 45 -2.45 2.26 -7.03
CA THR A 45 -3.41 1.17 -6.85
C THR A 45 -4.69 1.69 -6.21
N VAL A 46 -5.76 0.93 -6.36
CA VAL A 46 -7.11 1.27 -5.92
C VAL A 46 -7.62 0.19 -4.98
N GLY A 47 -8.32 0.59 -3.92
CA GLY A 47 -8.78 -0.33 -2.89
C GLY A 47 -7.73 -0.57 -1.80
N MET A 48 -8.21 -1.03 -0.64
CA MET A 48 -7.35 -1.41 0.46
C MET A 48 -7.86 -2.71 1.09
N PHE A 49 -7.02 -3.72 1.06
CA PHE A 49 -7.39 -5.10 1.36
C PHE A 49 -6.82 -5.56 2.69
N LEU A 50 -7.44 -6.55 3.34
CA LEU A 50 -7.04 -7.00 4.68
C LEU A 50 -6.00 -8.12 4.68
N GLU A 51 -5.85 -8.87 3.58
CA GLU A 51 -4.78 -9.86 3.41
C GLU A 51 -4.76 -10.34 1.95
N ALA A 52 -3.98 -11.39 1.64
CA ALA A 52 -3.82 -11.94 0.30
C ALA A 52 -5.17 -12.37 -0.30
N ASN A 53 -5.85 -11.41 -0.90
CA ASN A 53 -6.93 -11.67 -1.83
C ASN A 53 -6.38 -12.57 -2.93
N SER A 54 -7.23 -13.45 -3.46
CA SER A 54 -6.97 -14.34 -4.61
C SER A 54 -6.82 -13.55 -5.92
N GLU A 55 -6.11 -12.44 -5.86
CA GLU A 55 -5.91 -11.51 -6.95
C GLU A 55 -4.91 -12.12 -7.92
N PRO A 56 -5.02 -11.76 -9.20
CA PRO A 56 -4.15 -12.32 -10.23
C PRO A 56 -2.68 -12.06 -9.92
N GLU A 57 -1.83 -12.95 -10.42
CA GLU A 57 -0.38 -12.73 -10.41
C GLU A 57 -0.03 -11.38 -11.09
N ALA A 58 1.04 -10.73 -10.61
CA ALA A 58 1.48 -9.41 -11.05
C ALA A 58 0.53 -8.23 -10.73
N THR A 59 -0.46 -8.42 -9.85
CA THR A 59 -1.36 -7.32 -9.43
C THR A 59 -0.73 -6.48 -8.33
N TYR A 60 -0.70 -5.16 -8.51
CA TYR A 60 -0.22 -4.19 -7.52
C TYR A 60 -1.35 -3.74 -6.58
N MET A 61 -1.16 -3.89 -5.27
CA MET A 61 -2.22 -3.74 -4.27
C MET A 61 -1.74 -3.12 -2.96
N ALA A 62 -2.66 -2.43 -2.29
CA ALA A 62 -2.50 -1.95 -0.93
C ALA A 62 -3.15 -2.93 0.05
N VAL A 63 -2.37 -3.41 1.01
CA VAL A 63 -2.79 -4.39 2.02
C VAL A 63 -2.54 -3.81 3.40
N LEU A 64 -3.56 -3.80 4.25
CA LEU A 64 -3.42 -3.52 5.68
C LEU A 64 -3.14 -4.84 6.39
N ASP A 65 -1.93 -5.02 6.92
CA ASP A 65 -1.56 -6.27 7.58
C ASP A 65 -2.26 -6.46 8.94
N ASP A 66 -2.04 -7.63 9.55
CA ASP A 66 -2.54 -8.03 10.88
C ASP A 66 -2.05 -7.10 12.02
N ARG A 67 -0.94 -6.41 11.81
CA ARG A 67 -0.39 -5.39 12.73
C ARG A 67 -0.97 -4.00 12.48
N GLY A 68 -1.88 -3.86 11.51
CA GLY A 68 -2.49 -2.61 11.13
C GLY A 68 -1.51 -1.65 10.45
N VAL A 69 -0.54 -2.15 9.70
CA VAL A 69 0.40 -1.35 8.89
C VAL A 69 0.04 -1.48 7.42
N LEU A 70 -0.04 -0.35 6.72
CA LEU A 70 -0.26 -0.33 5.28
C LEU A 70 1.01 -0.80 4.57
N ARG A 71 0.84 -1.81 3.72
CA ARG A 71 1.85 -2.38 2.85
C ARG A 71 1.43 -2.28 1.40
N LEU A 72 2.41 -2.15 0.51
CA LEU A 72 2.19 -2.20 -0.94
C LEU A 72 2.89 -3.43 -1.49
N ARG A 73 2.16 -4.25 -2.24
CA ARG A 73 2.60 -5.57 -2.68
C ARG A 73 2.28 -5.76 -4.16
N ILE A 74 3.11 -6.55 -4.83
CA ILE A 74 2.77 -7.17 -6.11
C ILE A 74 2.58 -8.67 -5.89
N VAL A 75 1.45 -9.23 -6.31
CA VAL A 75 1.18 -10.66 -6.15
C VAL A 75 2.21 -11.49 -6.93
N GLY A 76 2.94 -12.35 -6.24
CA GLY A 76 3.95 -13.24 -6.83
C GLY A 76 5.29 -12.57 -7.18
N MET A 77 5.47 -11.27 -6.91
CA MET A 77 6.68 -10.53 -7.31
C MET A 77 7.14 -9.53 -6.24
N SER A 78 8.42 -9.15 -6.32
CA SER A 78 8.99 -8.09 -5.47
C SER A 78 8.55 -6.72 -5.98
N ALA A 79 7.68 -6.04 -5.22
CA ALA A 79 7.24 -4.68 -5.53
C ALA A 79 8.43 -3.70 -5.55
N ARG A 80 9.36 -3.85 -4.61
CA ARG A 80 10.60 -3.07 -4.55
C ARG A 80 11.41 -3.19 -5.85
N GLU A 81 11.65 -4.40 -6.32
CA GLU A 81 12.51 -4.61 -7.49
C GLU A 81 11.82 -4.20 -8.78
N LEU A 82 10.53 -4.53 -8.93
CA LEU A 82 9.79 -4.23 -10.16
C LEU A 82 9.52 -2.73 -10.30
N LEU A 83 9.17 -2.05 -9.21
CA LEU A 83 8.79 -0.64 -9.22
C LEU A 83 9.97 0.30 -8.98
N GLY A 84 11.14 -0.22 -8.56
CA GLY A 84 12.34 0.59 -8.30
C GLY A 84 12.24 1.48 -7.05
N ILE A 85 11.31 1.21 -6.15
CA ILE A 85 11.01 2.06 -4.98
C ILE A 85 12.13 1.99 -3.94
N ARG A 86 12.42 3.15 -3.33
CA ARG A 86 13.45 3.32 -2.29
C ARG A 86 12.85 3.57 -0.91
N LEU A 87 13.66 3.40 0.13
CA LEU A 87 13.29 3.85 1.46
C LEU A 87 13.15 5.37 1.48
N GLY A 88 12.14 5.86 2.20
CA GLY A 88 11.77 7.27 2.26
C GLY A 88 10.85 7.72 1.14
N GLU A 89 10.54 6.86 0.16
CA GLU A 89 9.64 7.22 -0.94
C GLU A 89 8.24 7.57 -0.43
N THR A 90 7.64 8.60 -1.02
CA THR A 90 6.38 9.15 -0.51
C THR A 90 5.21 8.24 -0.85
N VAL A 91 4.37 7.97 0.14
CA VAL A 91 3.12 7.23 -0.02
C VAL A 91 1.95 8.16 0.28
N VAL A 92 1.01 8.25 -0.64
CA VAL A 92 -0.18 9.09 -0.53
C VAL A 92 -1.42 8.22 -0.59
N VAL A 93 -2.32 8.38 0.37
CA VAL A 93 -3.61 7.69 0.43
C VAL A 93 -4.73 8.72 0.38
N GLU A 94 -5.61 8.61 -0.61
CA GLU A 94 -6.68 9.58 -0.88
C GLU A 94 -8.01 8.88 -1.11
N TRP A 95 -9.11 9.49 -0.66
CA TRP A 95 -10.49 9.02 -0.89
C TRP A 95 -11.50 10.16 -0.84
#